data_AF-A0A8T0MAD3-F1
#
_entry.id   AF-A0A8T0MAD3-F1
#
_cell.length_a   1.000
_cell.length_b   1.000
_cell.length_c   1.000
_cell.angle_alpha   90.00
_cell.angle_beta   90.00
_cell.angle_gamma   90.00
#
_symmetry.space_group_name_H-M   'P 1'
#
loop_
_entity.id
_entity.type
_entity.pdbx_description
1 polymer ?
#
loop_
_entity_poly.entity_id
_entity_poly.type
_entity_poly.pdbx_seq_one_letter_code
_entity_poly.pdbx_strand_id
1 'polypeptide(L)'
;MEMEDYHAHLYIWENSREKERRRLLVEEAEDKQRDGVWIDEKRGFLDKLVTRRRRGSIEPGVGMWVSYLNREKKLDKLVGQRPVAPVAPKGLYLYGNVGSGKTMLMDMFYGATEGVIKHRRRFHFHEAMLEIHDHMHDVWKRRDDDKSVQSSAFSWISSLPFDAKIKEWLIGEEKYKQETQQKHILLAVADKFLVDRQANKTGASILCFDEIQTIDVFAVVALSGILSRLLTTGTVLVATSNKAPEDLNQDGMQRDIFLDLLSKLDENCNKILVGTEKDYRRLIPTEGSTQVHYFWPVTSDTYSMYEAMWRDITNHVGGDIISVTIPVMFGRYIEIPQSCNGVARFDFEYLCGRPVGAADYIAIARNYHTIFISEIPAMSMKICDKARRFITLIDELYNHHCRLVCLATSSIDDLFQGTEEGPLFDLESFQFETEAEGTKLRRDVLAEGNVGLRPSSSGLVAILSGQEEMFAFRRAISRLIEMQTPLYLERVQHAHPSFQLQAPAVASNNI
;
A
#
# COMPACT_ATOMS: atom_id res chain seq x y z
N MET A 1 -29.80 8.10 5.12
CA MET A 1 -28.79 8.61 4.19
C MET A 1 -27.98 7.40 3.77
N GLU A 2 -28.01 7.05 2.49
CA GLU A 2 -27.16 5.98 1.99
C GLU A 2 -25.69 6.45 2.01
N MET A 3 -24.74 5.52 2.06
CA MET A 3 -23.32 5.88 2.11
C MET A 3 -22.86 6.66 0.84
N GLU A 4 -23.51 6.43 -0.31
CA GLU A 4 -23.25 7.22 -1.54
C GLU A 4 -23.64 8.70 -1.33
N ASP A 5 -24.82 8.96 -0.74
CA ASP A 5 -25.26 10.32 -0.38
C ASP A 5 -24.32 10.97 0.64
N TYR A 6 -23.80 10.17 1.59
CA TYR A 6 -22.84 10.65 2.58
C TYR A 6 -21.56 11.19 1.93
N HIS A 7 -20.96 10.47 0.98
CA HIS A 7 -19.74 10.93 0.32
C HIS A 7 -19.99 12.17 -0.55
N ALA A 8 -21.15 12.26 -1.20
CA ALA A 8 -21.55 13.46 -1.93
C ALA A 8 -21.73 14.66 -0.97
N HIS A 9 -22.40 14.46 0.16
CA HIS A 9 -22.59 15.49 1.19
C HIS A 9 -21.28 15.91 1.85
N LEU A 10 -20.38 14.95 2.12
CA LEU A 10 -19.05 15.21 2.66
C LEU A 10 -18.24 16.07 1.69
N TYR A 11 -18.26 15.74 0.40
CA TYR A 11 -17.58 16.52 -0.63
C TYR A 11 -18.13 17.95 -0.74
N ILE A 12 -19.47 18.10 -0.75
CA ILE A 12 -20.12 19.43 -0.76
C ILE A 12 -19.74 20.23 0.49
N TRP A 13 -19.72 19.58 1.66
CA TRP A 13 -19.35 20.21 2.92
C TRP A 13 -17.88 20.65 2.92
N GLU A 14 -16.95 19.80 2.47
CA GLU A 14 -15.52 20.12 2.37
C GLU A 14 -15.28 21.32 1.44
N ASN A 15 -15.93 21.34 0.26
CA ASN A 15 -15.86 22.46 -0.67
C ASN A 15 -16.47 23.74 -0.10
N SER A 16 -17.62 23.64 0.59
CA SER A 16 -18.28 24.78 1.22
C SER A 16 -17.43 25.36 2.35
N ARG A 17 -16.78 24.48 3.15
CA ARG A 17 -15.87 24.86 4.21
C ARG A 17 -14.65 25.60 3.68
N GLU A 18 -14.05 25.10 2.60
CA GLU A 18 -12.90 25.74 1.99
C GLU A 18 -13.27 27.10 1.37
N LYS A 19 -14.43 27.22 0.74
CA LYS A 19 -14.93 28.49 0.21
C LYS A 19 -15.14 29.53 1.30
N GLU A 20 -15.78 29.16 2.41
CA GLU A 20 -16.02 30.08 3.53
C GLU A 20 -14.72 30.44 4.26
N ARG A 21 -13.75 29.51 4.33
CA ARG A 21 -12.41 29.80 4.86
C ARG A 21 -11.73 30.90 4.05
N ARG A 22 -11.73 30.79 2.73
CA ARG A 22 -11.15 31.82 1.84
C ARG A 22 -11.84 33.16 2.02
N ARG A 23 -13.16 33.17 2.18
CA ARG A 23 -13.93 34.38 2.47
C ARG A 23 -13.51 35.03 3.80
N LEU A 24 -13.41 34.26 4.89
CA LEU A 24 -12.96 34.76 6.19
C LEU A 24 -11.53 35.29 6.16
N LEU A 25 -10.64 34.65 5.38
CA LEU A 25 -9.27 35.12 5.16
C LEU A 25 -9.23 36.48 4.46
N VAL A 26 -10.10 36.68 3.46
CA VAL A 26 -10.22 37.95 2.73
C VAL A 26 -10.80 39.04 3.65
N GLU A 27 -11.82 38.74 4.44
CA GLU A 27 -12.40 39.68 5.41
C GLU A 27 -11.37 40.10 6.48
N GLU A 28 -10.60 39.16 7.01
CA GLU A 28 -9.52 39.48 7.96
C GLU A 28 -8.39 40.29 7.31
N ALA A 29 -8.10 40.06 6.03
CA ALA A 29 -7.17 40.90 5.26
C ALA A 29 -7.71 42.33 5.07
N GLU A 30 -9.00 42.50 4.75
CA GLU A 30 -9.65 43.82 4.66
C GLU A 30 -9.59 44.58 5.98
N ASP A 31 -9.88 43.91 7.09
CA ASP A 31 -9.83 44.51 8.43
C ASP A 31 -8.40 44.91 8.81
N LYS A 32 -7.41 44.06 8.53
CA LYS A 32 -5.99 44.39 8.73
C LYS A 32 -5.50 45.56 7.86
N GLN A 33 -6.07 45.72 6.66
CA GLN A 33 -5.78 46.88 5.79
C GLN A 33 -6.43 48.16 6.34
N ARG A 34 -7.69 48.07 6.80
CA ARG A 34 -8.43 49.20 7.39
C ARG A 34 -7.84 49.68 8.71
N ASP A 35 -7.43 48.75 9.58
CA ASP A 35 -6.86 49.06 10.89
C ASP A 35 -5.42 49.60 10.83
N GLY A 36 -4.79 49.56 9.65
CA GLY A 36 -3.43 50.09 9.45
C GLY A 36 -2.37 49.40 10.30
N VAL A 37 -2.61 48.15 10.75
CA VAL A 37 -1.79 47.42 11.74
C VAL A 37 -0.31 47.32 11.34
N TRP A 38 -0.01 47.48 10.05
CA TRP A 38 1.34 47.36 9.46
C TRP A 38 1.89 48.66 8.87
N ILE A 39 1.18 49.79 9.07
CA ILE A 39 1.63 51.13 8.70
C ILE A 39 2.17 51.80 9.96
N ASP A 40 3.49 51.75 10.18
CA ASP A 40 4.16 52.84 10.89
C ASP A 40 5.61 52.99 10.44
N GLU A 41 5.89 54.07 9.71
CA GLU A 41 7.24 54.64 9.68
C GLU A 41 7.28 56.13 10.04
N LYS A 42 6.15 56.81 10.32
CA LYS A 42 6.15 58.25 10.64
C LYS A 42 4.97 58.71 11.49
N ARG A 43 4.74 58.15 12.70
CA ARG A 43 3.92 58.85 13.71
C ARG A 43 4.64 59.11 15.04
N GLY A 44 4.40 60.31 15.55
CA GLY A 44 5.13 60.94 16.66
C GLY A 44 4.99 60.21 18.00
N PHE A 45 5.94 60.49 18.88
CA PHE A 45 6.21 59.82 20.16
C PHE A 45 4.99 59.71 21.11
N LEU A 46 4.00 60.60 20.98
CA LEU A 46 2.81 60.64 21.84
C LEU A 46 1.73 59.59 21.48
N ASP A 47 1.63 59.15 20.23
CA ASP A 47 0.64 58.14 19.79
C ASP A 47 1.05 56.70 20.15
N LYS A 48 2.34 56.49 20.44
CA LYS A 48 2.91 55.21 20.89
C LYS A 48 2.45 54.80 22.30
N LEU A 49 1.96 55.73 23.12
CA LEU A 49 1.60 55.45 24.51
C LEU A 49 0.15 54.99 24.65
N VAL A 50 -0.76 55.46 23.79
CA VAL A 50 -2.19 55.08 23.79
C VAL A 50 -2.39 53.72 23.10
N THR A 51 -1.63 53.41 22.05
CA THR A 51 -1.68 52.12 21.35
C THR A 51 -0.98 50.98 22.09
N ARG A 52 -0.17 51.28 23.12
CA ARG A 52 0.59 50.27 23.89
C ARG A 52 -0.27 49.38 24.79
N ARG A 53 -1.50 49.79 25.13
CA ARG A 53 -2.44 48.95 25.92
C ARG A 53 -3.12 47.83 25.12
N ARG A 54 -2.98 47.80 23.78
CA ARG A 54 -3.52 46.73 22.91
C ARG A 54 -2.47 45.88 22.20
N ARG A 55 -1.18 46.10 22.48
CA ARG A 55 -0.12 45.19 21.99
C ARG A 55 0.01 44.02 22.96
N GLY A 56 -0.85 43.02 22.80
CA GLY A 56 -0.53 41.68 23.25
C GLY A 56 0.78 41.27 22.57
N SER A 57 1.78 40.91 23.36
CA SER A 57 3.04 40.32 22.90
C SER A 57 2.74 39.02 22.16
N ILE A 58 2.60 39.10 20.84
CA ILE A 58 2.48 37.93 19.99
C ILE A 58 3.90 37.52 19.63
N GLU A 59 4.40 36.47 20.28
CA GLU A 59 5.61 35.79 19.84
C GLU A 59 5.43 35.33 18.37
N PRO A 60 6.45 35.49 17.52
CA PRO A 60 6.38 35.09 16.11
C PRO A 60 6.19 33.56 16.02
N GLY A 61 4.94 33.13 15.83
CA GLY A 61 4.53 31.72 15.75
C GLY A 61 3.22 31.41 16.48
N VAL A 62 3.09 31.86 17.73
CA VAL A 62 1.90 31.57 18.57
C VAL A 62 0.65 32.29 18.04
N GLY A 63 0.81 33.52 17.52
CA GLY A 63 -0.31 34.30 16.98
C GLY A 63 -0.95 33.69 15.72
N MET A 64 -0.15 33.09 14.84
CA MET A 64 -0.66 32.40 13.65
C MET A 64 -1.46 31.15 14.02
N TRP A 65 -0.95 30.35 14.95
CA TRP A 65 -1.65 29.15 15.42
C TRP A 65 -2.99 29.49 16.11
N VAL A 66 -3.00 30.51 16.97
CA VAL A 66 -4.24 30.99 17.62
C VAL A 66 -5.22 31.56 16.59
N SER A 67 -4.74 32.31 15.59
CA SER A 67 -5.58 32.83 14.50
C SER A 67 -6.19 31.69 13.68
N TYR A 68 -5.38 30.70 13.31
CA TYR A 68 -5.82 29.48 12.62
C TYR A 68 -6.91 28.75 13.40
N LEU A 69 -6.70 28.47 14.70
CA LEU A 69 -7.68 27.80 15.55
C LEU A 69 -8.97 28.60 15.73
N ASN A 70 -8.88 29.92 15.86
CA ASN A 70 -10.06 30.77 15.95
C ASN A 70 -10.85 30.78 14.63
N ARG A 71 -10.16 30.69 13.48
CA ARG A 71 -10.78 30.56 12.17
C ARG A 71 -11.47 29.21 11.99
N GLU A 72 -10.83 28.11 12.41
CA GLU A 72 -11.44 26.77 12.45
C GLU A 72 -12.73 26.77 13.29
N LYS A 73 -12.71 27.37 14.48
CA LYS A 73 -13.91 27.49 15.33
C LYS A 73 -15.02 28.35 14.70
N LYS A 74 -14.67 29.39 13.95
CA LYS A 74 -15.65 30.20 13.21
C LYS A 74 -16.23 29.40 12.04
N LEU A 75 -15.41 28.64 11.33
CA LEU A 75 -15.84 27.78 10.23
C LEU A 75 -16.81 26.69 10.69
N ASP A 76 -16.55 26.06 11.84
CA ASP A 76 -17.46 25.09 12.43
C ASP A 76 -18.85 25.67 12.72
N LYS A 77 -18.92 26.96 13.10
CA LYS A 77 -20.19 27.65 13.33
C LYS A 77 -20.92 28.03 12.05
N LEU A 78 -20.19 28.39 10.98
CA LEU A 78 -20.76 28.89 9.73
C LEU A 78 -21.19 27.77 8.78
N VAL A 79 -20.36 26.74 8.64
CA VAL A 79 -20.54 25.65 7.67
C VAL A 79 -21.30 24.48 8.30
N GLY A 80 -21.41 24.48 9.63
CA GLY A 80 -22.01 23.40 10.40
C GLY A 80 -21.07 22.22 10.60
N GLN A 81 -21.56 21.22 11.34
CA GLN A 81 -20.78 20.04 11.67
C GLN A 81 -20.49 19.20 10.42
N ARG A 82 -19.32 18.56 10.44
CA ARG A 82 -18.95 17.57 9.41
C ARG A 82 -20.04 16.50 9.33
N PRO A 83 -20.49 16.12 8.13
CA PRO A 83 -21.43 15.02 7.96
C PRO A 83 -20.91 13.79 8.70
N VAL A 84 -21.79 13.14 9.45
CA VAL A 84 -21.48 11.88 10.14
C VAL A 84 -21.72 10.74 9.18
N ALA A 85 -20.76 9.81 9.08
CA ALA A 85 -20.91 8.63 8.24
C ALA A 85 -22.14 7.83 8.72
N PRO A 86 -23.04 7.42 7.81
CA PRO A 86 -24.14 6.54 8.17
C PRO A 86 -23.56 5.19 8.67
N VAL A 87 -24.34 4.50 9.49
CA VAL A 87 -23.88 3.25 10.13
C VAL A 87 -23.60 2.21 9.05
N ALA A 88 -22.32 1.95 8.80
CA ALA A 88 -21.87 0.85 7.97
C ALA A 88 -21.86 -0.45 8.78
N PRO A 89 -22.10 -1.63 8.14
CA PRO A 89 -21.90 -2.90 8.81
C PRO A 89 -20.42 -3.03 9.23
N LYS A 90 -20.17 -3.76 10.32
CA LYS A 90 -18.81 -4.08 10.70
C LYS A 90 -18.12 -4.90 9.61
N GLY A 91 -16.89 -4.53 9.32
CA GLY A 91 -15.96 -5.29 8.51
C GLY A 91 -15.56 -6.63 9.16
N LEU A 92 -14.68 -7.37 8.48
CA LEU A 92 -14.19 -8.67 8.93
C LEU A 92 -12.67 -8.66 8.96
N TYR A 93 -12.09 -9.15 10.05
CA TYR A 93 -10.65 -9.42 10.13
C TYR A 93 -10.47 -10.92 10.36
N LEU A 94 -10.11 -11.65 9.31
CA LEU A 94 -9.90 -13.09 9.32
C LEU A 94 -8.44 -13.39 9.66
N TYR A 95 -8.18 -14.12 10.73
CA TYR A 95 -6.82 -14.50 11.12
C TYR A 95 -6.67 -15.97 11.45
N GLY A 96 -5.46 -16.51 11.35
CA GLY A 96 -5.21 -17.92 11.66
C GLY A 96 -3.98 -18.47 10.93
N ASN A 97 -3.68 -19.76 11.12
CA ASN A 97 -2.48 -20.41 10.61
C ASN A 97 -2.42 -20.47 9.06
N VAL A 98 -1.22 -20.73 8.51
CA VAL A 98 -1.01 -20.97 7.07
C VAL A 98 -1.97 -22.05 6.58
N GLY A 99 -2.55 -21.85 5.39
CA GLY A 99 -3.36 -22.88 4.75
C GLY A 99 -4.73 -23.11 5.37
N SER A 100 -5.15 -22.28 6.34
CA SER A 100 -6.44 -22.44 7.02
C SER A 100 -7.68 -22.06 6.19
N GLY A 101 -7.48 -21.62 4.94
CA GLY A 101 -8.57 -21.27 4.01
C GLY A 101 -8.96 -19.78 3.99
N LYS A 102 -8.20 -18.89 4.65
CA LYS A 102 -8.50 -17.44 4.68
C LYS A 102 -8.62 -16.81 3.29
N THR A 103 -7.67 -17.09 2.40
CA THR A 103 -7.69 -16.58 1.02
C THR A 103 -8.90 -17.10 0.26
N MET A 104 -9.25 -18.38 0.42
CA MET A 104 -10.46 -18.95 -0.19
C MET A 104 -11.73 -18.25 0.29
N LEU A 105 -11.85 -17.95 1.58
CA LEU A 105 -12.97 -17.18 2.13
C LEU A 105 -13.01 -15.75 1.57
N MET A 106 -11.84 -15.11 1.42
CA MET A 106 -11.72 -13.80 0.78
C MET A 106 -12.17 -13.86 -0.69
N ASP A 107 -11.76 -14.89 -1.45
CA ASP A 107 -12.14 -15.09 -2.84
C ASP A 107 -13.66 -15.24 -2.99
N MET A 108 -14.26 -16.11 -2.17
CA MET A 108 -15.72 -16.33 -2.14
C MET A 108 -16.47 -15.05 -1.77
N PHE A 109 -16.00 -14.34 -0.74
CA PHE A 109 -16.60 -13.07 -0.33
C PHE A 109 -16.52 -12.04 -1.45
N TYR A 110 -15.32 -11.80 -2.00
CA TYR A 110 -15.12 -10.81 -3.04
C TYR A 110 -15.92 -11.15 -4.30
N GLY A 111 -15.94 -12.42 -4.73
CA GLY A 111 -16.78 -12.88 -5.83
C GLY A 111 -18.27 -12.65 -5.59
N ALA A 112 -18.77 -12.92 -4.38
CA ALA A 112 -20.18 -12.68 -4.02
C ALA A 112 -20.59 -11.20 -4.01
N THR A 113 -19.63 -10.27 -3.91
CA THR A 113 -19.91 -8.82 -4.01
C THR A 113 -20.07 -8.35 -5.45
N GLU A 114 -19.79 -9.19 -6.45
CA GLU A 114 -19.83 -8.81 -7.86
C GLU A 114 -21.24 -8.48 -8.32
N GLY A 115 -21.40 -7.33 -8.98
CA GLY A 115 -22.71 -6.85 -9.42
C GLY A 115 -23.61 -6.32 -8.29
N VAL A 116 -23.29 -6.59 -7.02
CA VAL A 116 -24.02 -6.08 -5.86
C VAL A 116 -23.43 -4.76 -5.36
N ILE A 117 -22.09 -4.67 -5.32
CA ILE A 117 -21.37 -3.52 -4.78
C ILE A 117 -20.64 -2.81 -5.90
N LYS A 118 -20.98 -1.54 -6.12
CA LYS A 118 -20.40 -0.73 -7.21
C LYS A 118 -18.93 -0.41 -6.98
N HIS A 119 -18.56 -0.03 -5.74
CA HIS A 119 -17.21 0.36 -5.38
C HIS A 119 -16.57 -0.74 -4.53
N ARG A 120 -15.73 -1.56 -5.14
CA ARG A 120 -14.96 -2.60 -4.45
C ARG A 120 -13.52 -2.59 -4.93
N ARG A 121 -12.57 -2.77 -4.02
CA ARG A 121 -11.16 -2.97 -4.37
C ARG A 121 -10.58 -4.08 -3.53
N ARG A 122 -9.71 -4.89 -4.13
CA ARG A 122 -8.94 -5.91 -3.44
C ARG A 122 -7.46 -5.62 -3.66
N PHE A 123 -6.68 -5.71 -2.60
CA PHE A 123 -5.23 -5.55 -2.65
C PHE A 123 -4.55 -6.68 -1.91
N HIS A 124 -3.43 -7.14 -2.44
CA HIS A 124 -2.41 -7.84 -1.66
C HIS A 124 -1.50 -6.83 -0.97
N PHE A 125 -0.93 -7.21 0.17
CA PHE A 125 -0.12 -6.29 0.99
C PHE A 125 0.99 -5.56 0.21
N HIS A 126 1.84 -6.27 -0.54
CA HIS A 126 2.94 -5.62 -1.27
C HIS A 126 2.43 -4.68 -2.38
N GLU A 127 1.38 -5.08 -3.11
CA GLU A 127 0.75 -4.25 -4.13
C GLU A 127 0.16 -2.97 -3.53
N ALA A 128 -0.52 -3.08 -2.38
CA ALA A 128 -1.03 -1.91 -1.67
C ALA A 128 0.11 -0.99 -1.23
N MET A 129 1.19 -1.54 -0.66
CA MET A 129 2.33 -0.75 -0.22
C MET A 129 3.02 -0.02 -1.39
N LEU A 130 3.10 -0.65 -2.55
CA LEU A 130 3.60 -0.02 -3.76
C LEU A 130 2.67 1.10 -4.27
N GLU A 131 1.35 0.87 -4.31
CA GLU A 131 0.39 1.90 -4.69
C GLU A 131 0.40 3.08 -3.70
N ILE A 132 0.54 2.81 -2.39
CA ILE A 132 0.73 3.84 -1.36
C ILE A 132 1.99 4.65 -1.67
N HIS A 133 3.11 3.99 -1.92
CA HIS A 133 4.38 4.66 -2.19
C HIS A 133 4.32 5.50 -3.48
N ASP A 134 3.67 4.99 -4.53
CA ASP A 134 3.45 5.70 -5.80
C ASP A 134 2.56 6.94 -5.60
N HIS A 135 1.46 6.79 -4.87
CA HIS A 135 0.59 7.93 -4.56
C HIS A 135 1.27 8.99 -3.71
N MET A 136 2.12 8.58 -2.78
CA MET A 136 2.96 9.49 -2.00
C MET A 136 3.94 10.24 -2.90
N HIS A 137 4.64 9.52 -3.79
CA HIS A 137 5.55 10.11 -4.77
C HIS A 137 4.82 11.10 -5.67
N ASP A 138 3.64 10.78 -6.17
CA ASP A 138 2.82 11.67 -6.99
C ASP A 138 2.44 12.96 -6.25
N VAL A 139 1.98 12.80 -5.00
CA VAL A 139 1.65 13.95 -4.14
C VAL A 139 2.88 14.81 -3.91
N TRP A 140 4.08 14.21 -3.83
CA TRP A 140 5.34 14.93 -3.64
C TRP A 140 5.90 15.55 -4.92
N LYS A 141 5.81 14.88 -6.06
CA LYS A 141 6.24 15.43 -7.35
C LYS A 141 5.39 16.63 -7.72
N ARG A 142 4.08 16.54 -7.52
CA ARG A 142 3.18 17.70 -7.62
C ARG A 142 3.60 18.84 -6.69
N ARG A 143 4.17 18.55 -5.51
CA ARG A 143 4.70 19.58 -4.59
C ARG A 143 5.99 20.23 -5.07
N ASP A 144 6.94 19.48 -5.64
CA ASP A 144 8.18 20.05 -6.16
C ASP A 144 7.93 20.83 -7.47
N ASP A 145 7.02 20.35 -8.31
CA ASP A 145 6.49 21.13 -9.43
C ASP A 145 5.74 22.37 -8.91
N ASP A 146 4.91 22.26 -7.86
CA ASP A 146 4.24 23.41 -7.21
C ASP A 146 5.21 24.35 -6.45
N LYS A 147 6.45 23.95 -6.15
CA LYS A 147 7.48 24.92 -5.71
C LYS A 147 7.93 25.81 -6.87
N SER A 148 7.91 25.31 -8.10
CA SER A 148 8.08 26.12 -9.32
C SER A 148 6.78 26.86 -9.71
N VAL A 149 5.61 26.29 -9.37
CA VAL A 149 4.26 26.84 -9.60
C VAL A 149 3.67 27.51 -8.33
N GLN A 150 4.52 28.02 -7.42
CA GLN A 150 4.11 29.02 -6.41
C GLN A 150 3.49 30.28 -7.06
N SER A 151 3.42 30.33 -8.39
CA SER A 151 2.69 31.32 -9.18
C SER A 151 1.18 31.04 -9.33
N SER A 152 0.67 29.80 -9.23
CA SER A 152 -0.75 29.49 -9.54
C SER A 152 -1.67 29.47 -8.31
N ALA A 153 -1.30 28.77 -7.23
CA ALA A 153 -2.07 28.73 -5.99
C ALA A 153 -2.08 30.09 -5.25
N PHE A 154 -1.09 30.94 -5.52
CA PHE A 154 -1.03 32.33 -5.06
C PHE A 154 -1.48 33.34 -6.12
N SER A 155 -1.84 32.89 -7.33
CA SER A 155 -2.36 33.76 -8.40
C SER A 155 -3.62 34.50 -7.98
N TRP A 156 -4.51 33.82 -7.26
CA TRP A 156 -5.71 34.48 -6.74
C TRP A 156 -5.34 35.53 -5.68
N ILE A 157 -4.33 35.29 -4.82
CA ILE A 157 -3.86 36.27 -3.83
C ILE A 157 -3.20 37.47 -4.50
N SER A 158 -2.42 37.25 -5.55
CA SER A 158 -1.78 38.34 -6.30
C SER A 158 -2.80 39.22 -7.01
N SER A 159 -3.93 38.65 -7.44
CA SER A 159 -5.06 39.37 -8.07
C SER A 159 -5.90 40.21 -7.10
N LEU A 160 -5.76 40.04 -5.78
CA LEU A 160 -6.53 40.80 -4.79
C LEU A 160 -6.04 42.26 -4.68
N PRO A 161 -6.92 43.23 -4.39
CA PRO A 161 -6.57 44.64 -4.26
C PRO A 161 -5.96 44.98 -2.88
N PHE A 162 -5.03 44.15 -2.39
CA PHE A 162 -4.38 44.31 -1.08
C PHE A 162 -2.93 44.76 -1.20
N ASP A 163 -2.45 45.42 -0.15
CA ASP A 163 -1.05 45.86 -0.03
C ASP A 163 -0.09 44.67 0.08
N ALA A 164 1.18 44.89 -0.31
CA ALA A 164 2.21 43.84 -0.35
C ALA A 164 2.38 43.09 0.98
N LYS A 165 2.33 43.80 2.13
CA LYS A 165 2.44 43.18 3.46
C LYS A 165 1.26 42.27 3.80
N ILE A 166 0.05 42.60 3.33
CA ILE A 166 -1.16 41.81 3.60
C ILE A 166 -1.19 40.59 2.69
N LYS A 167 -0.74 40.75 1.44
CA LYS A 167 -0.50 39.62 0.52
C LYS A 167 0.54 38.66 1.09
N GLU A 168 1.64 39.17 1.65
CA GLU A 168 2.67 38.35 2.32
C GLU A 168 2.11 37.60 3.54
N TRP A 169 1.25 38.23 4.33
CA TRP A 169 0.53 37.57 5.43
C TRP A 169 -0.42 36.47 4.93
N LEU A 170 -1.23 36.73 3.89
CA LEU A 170 -2.12 35.73 3.27
C LEU A 170 -1.32 34.54 2.73
N ILE A 171 -0.17 34.82 2.11
CA ILE A 171 0.77 33.78 1.65
C ILE A 171 1.26 32.95 2.84
N GLY A 172 1.62 33.60 3.96
CA GLY A 172 2.05 32.93 5.19
C GLY A 172 0.99 32.04 5.83
N GLU A 173 -0.28 32.49 5.87
CA GLU A 173 -1.41 31.69 6.38
C GLU A 173 -1.74 30.49 5.49
N GLU A 174 -1.65 30.65 4.17
CA GLU A 174 -1.89 29.53 3.24
C GLU A 174 -0.73 28.53 3.30
N LYS A 175 0.52 29.00 3.43
CA LYS A 175 1.67 28.14 3.72
C LYS A 175 1.51 27.40 5.04
N TYR A 176 1.04 28.06 6.10
CA TYR A 176 0.83 27.42 7.40
C TYR A 176 -0.28 26.36 7.37
N LYS A 177 -1.39 26.60 6.68
CA LYS A 177 -2.40 25.57 6.42
C LYS A 177 -1.80 24.42 5.64
N GLN A 178 -1.05 24.71 4.57
CA GLN A 178 -0.38 23.68 3.80
C GLN A 178 0.57 22.87 4.69
N GLU A 179 1.37 23.49 5.55
CA GLU A 179 2.24 22.80 6.53
C GLU A 179 1.45 21.96 7.55
N THR A 180 0.27 22.43 7.97
CA THR A 180 -0.60 21.70 8.91
C THR A 180 -1.31 20.52 8.24
N GLN A 181 -1.73 20.67 6.98
CA GLN A 181 -2.27 19.58 6.14
C GLN A 181 -1.15 18.65 5.63
N GLN A 182 0.07 19.17 5.48
CA GLN A 182 1.25 18.43 5.01
C GLN A 182 1.63 17.32 5.99
N LYS A 183 1.39 17.50 7.30
CA LYS A 183 1.53 16.47 8.36
C LYS A 183 0.65 15.23 8.16
N HIS A 184 -0.15 15.20 7.10
CA HIS A 184 -1.12 14.16 6.81
C HIS A 184 -1.10 13.73 5.34
N ILE A 185 0.09 13.52 4.75
CA ILE A 185 0.23 12.90 3.41
C ILE A 185 -0.63 11.63 3.30
N LEU A 186 -0.63 10.83 4.36
CA LEU A 186 -1.38 9.57 4.43
C LEU A 186 -2.89 9.76 4.29
N LEU A 187 -3.45 10.88 4.75
CA LEU A 187 -4.88 11.16 4.57
C LEU A 187 -5.20 11.45 3.11
N ALA A 188 -4.36 12.24 2.43
CA ALA A 188 -4.53 12.53 1.01
C ALA A 188 -4.36 11.28 0.14
N VAL A 189 -3.44 10.38 0.53
CA VAL A 189 -3.26 9.08 -0.11
C VAL A 189 -4.48 8.19 0.14
N ALA A 190 -4.97 8.10 1.38
CA ALA A 190 -6.16 7.33 1.73
C ALA A 190 -7.39 7.76 0.93
N ASP A 191 -7.59 9.06 0.74
CA ASP A 191 -8.71 9.57 -0.04
C ASP A 191 -8.61 9.13 -1.52
N LYS A 192 -7.41 8.89 -2.08
CA LYS A 192 -7.26 8.28 -3.42
C LYS A 192 -7.67 6.81 -3.46
N PHE A 193 -7.62 6.08 -2.35
CA PHE A 193 -8.13 4.70 -2.28
C PHE A 193 -9.66 4.63 -2.31
N LEU A 194 -10.35 5.74 -1.99
CA LEU A 194 -11.82 5.88 -2.01
C LEU A 194 -12.40 6.29 -3.36
N VAL A 195 -11.55 6.69 -4.32
CA VAL A 195 -12.00 7.18 -5.63
C VAL A 195 -11.92 6.04 -6.65
N ASP A 196 -13.05 5.74 -7.29
CA ASP A 196 -13.08 4.87 -8.45
C ASP A 196 -12.41 5.57 -9.65
N ARG A 197 -11.30 5.00 -10.13
CA ARG A 197 -10.50 5.52 -11.24
C ARG A 197 -11.27 5.56 -12.57
N GLN A 198 -12.35 4.79 -12.73
CA GLN A 198 -13.11 4.75 -13.99
C GLN A 198 -14.30 5.74 -13.99
N ALA A 199 -14.91 6.00 -12.84
CA ALA A 199 -16.11 6.83 -12.75
C ALA A 199 -15.88 8.23 -12.15
N ASN A 200 -14.71 8.51 -11.56
CA ASN A 200 -14.42 9.77 -10.82
C ASN A 200 -15.49 10.10 -9.76
N LYS A 201 -16.17 9.07 -9.23
CA LYS A 201 -17.18 9.19 -8.18
C LYS A 201 -16.59 8.67 -6.87
N THR A 202 -16.77 9.43 -5.80
CA THR A 202 -16.51 9.00 -4.43
C THR A 202 -17.70 8.18 -3.95
N GLY A 203 -17.45 7.01 -3.35
CA GLY A 203 -18.52 6.09 -2.99
C GLY A 203 -18.15 5.13 -1.88
N ALA A 204 -19.19 4.52 -1.30
CA ALA A 204 -19.09 3.52 -0.25
C ALA A 204 -18.31 2.31 -0.76
N SER A 205 -17.08 2.15 -0.29
CA SER A 205 -16.18 1.12 -0.79
C SER A 205 -16.11 -0.09 0.15
N ILE A 206 -16.10 -1.28 -0.42
CA ILE A 206 -15.53 -2.46 0.25
C ILE A 206 -14.04 -2.52 -0.10
N LEU A 207 -13.21 -2.54 0.94
CA LEU A 207 -11.77 -2.74 0.81
C LEU A 207 -11.42 -4.14 1.30
N CYS A 208 -11.02 -5.00 0.37
CA CYS A 208 -10.47 -6.31 0.67
C CYS A 208 -8.94 -6.22 0.73
N PHE A 209 -8.36 -6.54 1.88
CA PHE A 209 -6.91 -6.52 2.08
C PHE A 209 -6.43 -7.94 2.40
N ASP A 210 -5.64 -8.51 1.50
CA ASP A 210 -5.16 -9.87 1.64
C ASP A 210 -3.75 -9.88 2.25
N GLU A 211 -3.54 -10.79 3.20
CA GLU A 211 -2.27 -11.04 3.88
C GLU A 211 -1.65 -9.80 4.54
N ILE A 212 -2.44 -9.05 5.32
CA ILE A 212 -1.90 -7.93 6.13
C ILE A 212 -0.75 -8.43 7.01
N GLN A 213 0.38 -7.74 6.87
CA GLN A 213 1.62 -7.96 7.62
C GLN A 213 2.22 -6.60 7.99
N THR A 214 2.94 -6.53 9.10
CA THR A 214 3.67 -5.33 9.52
C THR A 214 5.14 -5.69 9.66
N ILE A 215 5.85 -5.57 8.55
CA ILE A 215 7.25 -5.99 8.42
C ILE A 215 8.21 -4.88 8.87
N ASP A 216 7.81 -3.62 8.68
CA ASP A 216 8.64 -2.46 9.03
C ASP A 216 7.83 -1.31 9.63
N VAL A 217 8.55 -0.31 10.14
CA VAL A 217 7.97 0.89 10.73
C VAL A 217 7.13 1.67 9.73
N PHE A 218 7.55 1.70 8.46
CA PHE A 218 6.85 2.46 7.41
C PHE A 218 5.47 1.87 7.14
N ALA A 219 5.36 0.55 6.99
CA ALA A 219 4.13 -0.19 6.80
C ALA A 219 3.19 0.04 7.98
N VAL A 220 3.69 0.01 9.22
CA VAL A 220 2.88 0.31 10.41
C VAL A 220 2.29 1.71 10.32
N VAL A 221 3.11 2.73 10.05
CA VAL A 221 2.66 4.13 10.00
C VAL A 221 1.69 4.36 8.83
N ALA A 222 2.04 3.86 7.65
CA ALA A 222 1.24 4.02 6.43
C ALA A 222 -0.11 3.31 6.53
N LEU A 223 -0.14 2.03 6.92
CA LEU A 223 -1.38 1.28 7.10
C LEU A 223 -2.25 1.90 8.19
N SER A 224 -1.67 2.30 9.32
CA SER A 224 -2.43 2.91 10.41
C SER A 224 -3.08 4.21 9.95
N GLY A 225 -2.32 5.12 9.32
CA GLY A 225 -2.86 6.38 8.84
C GLY A 225 -3.94 6.21 7.78
N ILE A 226 -3.75 5.27 6.85
CA ILE A 226 -4.70 5.04 5.75
C ILE A 226 -5.95 4.31 6.25
N LEU A 227 -5.81 3.17 6.93
CA LEU A 227 -6.95 2.38 7.39
C LEU A 227 -7.78 3.16 8.42
N SER A 228 -7.18 3.90 9.36
CA SER A 228 -7.94 4.73 10.30
C SER A 228 -8.80 5.77 9.57
N ARG A 229 -8.28 6.38 8.49
CA ARG A 229 -9.05 7.33 7.66
C ARG A 229 -10.17 6.64 6.89
N LEU A 230 -9.90 5.50 6.27
CA LEU A 230 -10.88 4.73 5.49
C LEU A 230 -12.02 4.21 6.37
N LEU A 231 -11.72 3.67 7.54
CA LEU A 231 -12.73 3.21 8.49
C LEU A 231 -13.59 4.35 9.02
N THR A 232 -12.98 5.51 9.34
CA THR A 232 -13.71 6.70 9.82
C THR A 232 -14.63 7.30 8.75
N THR A 233 -14.34 7.07 7.47
CA THR A 233 -15.18 7.51 6.35
C THR A 233 -16.27 6.50 5.98
N GLY A 234 -16.39 5.40 6.74
CA GLY A 234 -17.42 4.36 6.58
C GLY A 234 -17.07 3.26 5.57
N THR A 235 -15.80 3.14 5.18
CA THR A 235 -15.32 2.02 4.35
C THR A 235 -15.42 0.71 5.13
N VAL A 236 -15.97 -0.32 4.50
CA VAL A 236 -16.04 -1.66 5.10
C VAL A 236 -14.76 -2.41 4.75
N LEU A 237 -13.96 -2.72 5.77
CA LEU A 237 -12.71 -3.47 5.63
C LEU A 237 -12.97 -4.97 5.75
N VAL A 238 -12.49 -5.75 4.79
CA VAL A 238 -12.37 -7.20 4.91
C VAL A 238 -10.91 -7.55 4.76
N ALA A 239 -10.29 -8.02 5.84
CA ALA A 239 -8.87 -8.29 5.90
C ALA A 239 -8.59 -9.76 6.19
N THR A 240 -7.50 -10.29 5.63
CA THR A 240 -6.91 -11.57 6.05
C THR A 240 -5.52 -11.31 6.61
N SER A 241 -5.14 -12.05 7.66
CA SER A 241 -3.77 -12.07 8.17
C SER A 241 -3.46 -13.43 8.77
N ASN A 242 -2.17 -13.70 8.94
CA ASN A 242 -1.76 -14.88 9.69
C ASN A 242 -1.59 -14.61 11.19
N LYS A 243 -1.60 -13.34 11.60
CA LYS A 243 -1.54 -12.90 12.98
C LYS A 243 -2.84 -12.25 13.39
N ALA A 244 -3.19 -12.35 14.67
CA ALA A 244 -4.24 -11.52 15.24
C ALA A 244 -3.85 -10.04 15.11
N PRO A 245 -4.80 -9.10 15.08
CA PRO A 245 -4.48 -7.67 14.99
C PRO A 245 -3.48 -7.23 16.06
N GLU A 246 -3.64 -7.69 17.29
CA GLU A 246 -2.78 -7.37 18.44
C GLU A 246 -1.34 -7.86 18.24
N ASP A 247 -1.18 -8.92 17.46
CA ASP A 247 0.08 -9.62 17.19
C ASP A 247 0.80 -9.11 15.93
N LEU A 248 0.20 -8.21 15.16
CA LEU A 248 0.86 -7.64 13.98
C LEU A 248 2.14 -6.91 14.41
N ASN A 249 2.05 -6.01 15.40
CA ASN A 249 3.16 -5.18 15.84
C ASN A 249 3.81 -5.68 17.15
N GLN A 250 4.17 -6.96 17.18
CA GLN A 250 4.83 -7.56 18.34
C GLN A 250 6.15 -6.87 18.72
N ASP A 251 6.80 -6.22 17.75
CA ASP A 251 8.07 -5.53 17.97
C ASP A 251 7.93 -4.18 18.68
N GLY A 252 6.71 -3.68 18.81
CA GLY A 252 6.41 -2.42 19.49
C GLY A 252 6.80 -1.18 18.69
N MET A 253 6.92 -1.28 17.36
CA MET A 253 7.26 -0.15 16.50
C MET A 253 6.10 0.87 16.47
N GLN A 254 6.34 2.14 16.82
CA GLN A 254 5.29 3.18 16.78
C GLN A 254 4.01 2.80 17.52
N ARG A 255 4.17 2.32 18.76
CA ARG A 255 3.10 1.74 19.57
C ARG A 255 1.84 2.61 19.64
N ASP A 256 1.98 3.94 19.82
CA ASP A 256 0.83 4.83 19.96
C ASP A 256 -0.02 4.90 18.68
N ILE A 257 0.63 5.00 17.51
CA ILE A 257 -0.04 5.01 16.20
C ILE A 257 -0.72 3.66 15.95
N PHE A 258 -0.03 2.56 16.29
CA PHE A 258 -0.59 1.23 16.12
C PHE A 258 -1.76 0.93 17.05
N LEU A 259 -1.74 1.43 18.30
CA LEU A 259 -2.85 1.30 19.23
C LEU A 259 -4.10 2.04 18.75
N ASP A 260 -3.96 3.19 18.09
CA ASP A 260 -5.09 3.87 17.44
C ASP A 260 -5.71 3.01 16.34
N LEU A 261 -4.87 2.40 15.49
CA LEU A 261 -5.34 1.45 14.47
C LEU A 261 -6.09 0.27 15.10
N LEU A 262 -5.57 -0.34 16.18
CA LEU A 262 -6.25 -1.43 16.87
C LEU A 262 -7.63 -1.01 17.39
N SER A 263 -7.72 0.17 18.02
CA SER A 263 -9.01 0.72 18.48
C SER A 263 -9.99 0.86 17.31
N LYS A 264 -9.52 1.34 16.15
CA LYS A 264 -10.37 1.47 14.95
C LYS A 264 -10.78 0.12 14.37
N LEU A 265 -9.91 -0.87 14.39
CA LEU A 265 -10.23 -2.24 13.98
C LEU A 265 -11.27 -2.87 14.92
N ASP A 266 -11.17 -2.67 16.24
CA ASP A 266 -12.15 -3.16 17.22
C ASP A 266 -13.52 -2.50 17.08
N GLU A 267 -13.54 -1.19 16.85
CA GLU A 267 -14.76 -0.42 16.62
C GLU A 267 -15.48 -0.90 15.35
N ASN A 268 -14.73 -1.12 14.26
CA ASN A 268 -15.29 -1.26 12.91
C ASN A 268 -15.24 -2.68 12.32
N CYS A 269 -14.52 -3.64 12.91
CA CYS A 269 -14.37 -4.99 12.37
C CYS A 269 -14.69 -6.07 13.41
N ASN A 270 -15.20 -7.20 12.94
CA ASN A 270 -15.28 -8.43 13.71
C ASN A 270 -14.04 -9.29 13.45
N LYS A 271 -13.33 -9.65 14.52
CA LYS A 271 -12.14 -10.52 14.47
C LYS A 271 -12.59 -11.98 14.48
N ILE A 272 -12.21 -12.75 13.46
CA ILE A 272 -12.61 -14.16 13.29
C ILE A 272 -11.35 -15.02 13.14
N LEU A 273 -11.16 -15.94 14.07
CA LEU A 273 -10.14 -16.98 13.98
C LEU A 273 -10.61 -18.07 13.00
N VAL A 274 -9.87 -18.27 11.92
CA VAL A 274 -10.15 -19.25 10.87
C VAL A 274 -9.19 -20.41 11.00
N GLY A 275 -9.69 -21.53 11.55
CA GLY A 275 -9.06 -22.86 11.56
C GLY A 275 -7.78 -22.96 12.39
N THR A 276 -7.67 -24.00 13.22
CA THR A 276 -6.55 -24.12 14.16
C THR A 276 -5.41 -25.04 13.69
N GLU A 277 -5.64 -26.07 12.86
CA GLU A 277 -4.60 -27.09 12.64
C GLU A 277 -4.49 -27.71 11.23
N LYS A 278 -5.50 -27.58 10.36
CA LYS A 278 -5.49 -28.23 9.04
C LYS A 278 -5.08 -27.26 7.94
N ASP A 279 -4.02 -27.60 7.21
CA ASP A 279 -3.68 -26.96 5.95
C ASP A 279 -4.50 -27.60 4.82
N TYR A 280 -5.55 -26.90 4.38
CA TYR A 280 -6.44 -27.39 3.33
C TYR A 280 -5.75 -27.51 1.97
N ARG A 281 -4.66 -26.79 1.72
CA ARG A 281 -3.93 -26.85 0.45
C ARG A 281 -3.27 -28.20 0.23
N ARG A 282 -2.83 -28.85 1.32
CA ARG A 282 -2.24 -30.20 1.32
C ARG A 282 -3.28 -31.31 1.19
N LEU A 283 -4.56 -31.00 1.42
CA LEU A 283 -5.66 -31.97 1.38
C LEU A 283 -6.34 -32.05 0.01
N ILE A 284 -6.00 -31.16 -0.92
CA ILE A 284 -6.51 -31.20 -2.29
C ILE A 284 -5.84 -32.39 -2.99
N PRO A 285 -6.60 -33.41 -3.43
CA PRO A 285 -6.02 -34.59 -4.05
C PRO A 285 -5.28 -34.23 -5.34
N THR A 286 -4.03 -34.65 -5.46
CA THR A 286 -3.28 -34.67 -6.74
C THR A 286 -3.65 -35.88 -7.61
N GLU A 287 -4.55 -36.75 -7.13
CA GLU A 287 -4.98 -37.97 -7.80
C GLU A 287 -5.69 -37.64 -9.12
N GLY A 288 -4.93 -37.70 -10.21
CA GLY A 288 -5.44 -37.50 -11.57
C GLY A 288 -4.60 -36.56 -12.44
N SER A 289 -3.56 -35.89 -11.90
CA SER A 289 -2.71 -35.04 -12.73
C SER A 289 -1.68 -35.87 -13.52
N THR A 290 -1.68 -35.69 -14.84
CA THR A 290 -0.72 -36.31 -15.77
C THR A 290 0.54 -35.46 -15.99
N GLN A 291 0.55 -34.21 -15.51
CA GLN A 291 1.68 -33.29 -15.67
C GLN A 291 2.18 -32.77 -14.32
N VAL A 292 3.46 -33.01 -14.05
CA VAL A 292 4.20 -32.49 -12.89
C VAL A 292 4.91 -31.21 -13.31
N HIS A 293 4.74 -30.11 -12.56
CA HIS A 293 5.42 -28.83 -12.86
C HIS A 293 6.59 -28.53 -11.91
N TYR A 294 6.81 -29.38 -10.90
CA TYR A 294 7.96 -29.30 -10.01
C TYR A 294 8.87 -30.51 -10.23
N PHE A 295 10.00 -30.28 -10.86
CA PHE A 295 10.98 -31.32 -11.21
C PHE A 295 12.08 -31.39 -10.16
N TRP A 296 12.24 -32.57 -9.57
CA TRP A 296 13.32 -32.91 -8.62
C TRP A 296 13.59 -34.43 -8.68
N PRO A 297 14.78 -34.90 -8.25
CA PRO A 297 16.01 -34.12 -8.06
C PRO A 297 16.62 -33.75 -9.42
N VAL A 298 17.55 -32.78 -9.46
CA VAL A 298 18.24 -32.39 -10.71
C VAL A 298 19.05 -33.56 -11.26
N THR A 299 18.52 -34.20 -12.29
CA THR A 299 19.13 -35.27 -13.08
C THR A 299 18.97 -34.96 -14.57
N SER A 300 19.70 -35.69 -15.43
CA SER A 300 19.57 -35.52 -16.89
C SER A 300 18.15 -35.79 -17.39
N ASP A 301 17.45 -36.74 -16.76
CA ASP A 301 16.09 -37.13 -17.14
C ASP A 301 15.08 -36.02 -16.77
N THR A 302 15.12 -35.54 -15.53
CA THR A 302 14.25 -34.45 -15.07
C THR A 302 14.51 -33.15 -15.82
N TYR A 303 15.78 -32.86 -16.15
CA TYR A 303 16.13 -31.71 -16.97
C TYR A 303 15.54 -31.83 -18.39
N SER A 304 15.61 -33.03 -18.99
CA SER A 304 15.02 -33.29 -20.31
C SER A 304 13.49 -33.12 -20.29
N MET A 305 12.82 -33.54 -19.22
CA MET A 305 11.38 -33.34 -19.04
C MET A 305 11.01 -31.85 -18.88
N TYR A 306 11.80 -31.10 -18.10
CA TYR A 306 11.66 -29.66 -17.94
C TYR A 306 11.82 -28.92 -19.29
N GLU A 307 12.85 -29.25 -20.07
CA GLU A 307 13.06 -28.70 -21.41
C GLU A 307 11.95 -29.08 -22.39
N ALA A 308 11.44 -30.32 -22.30
CA ALA A 308 10.32 -30.76 -23.12
C ALA A 308 9.07 -29.93 -22.83
N MET A 309 8.79 -29.65 -21.55
CA MET A 309 7.66 -28.81 -21.15
C MET A 309 7.83 -27.36 -21.61
N TRP A 310 9.05 -26.80 -21.52
CA TRP A 310 9.35 -25.47 -22.07
C TRP A 310 9.02 -25.40 -23.57
N ARG A 311 9.49 -26.38 -24.34
CA ARG A 311 9.22 -26.45 -25.80
C ARG A 311 7.74 -26.64 -26.11
N ASP A 312 7.06 -27.51 -25.39
CA ASP A 312 5.62 -27.76 -25.60
C ASP A 312 4.79 -26.49 -25.39
N ILE A 313 5.01 -25.79 -24.28
CA ILE A 313 4.28 -24.54 -23.96
C ILE A 313 4.64 -23.42 -24.95
N THR A 314 5.92 -23.21 -25.24
CA THR A 314 6.34 -22.16 -26.20
C THR A 314 5.85 -22.43 -27.62
N ASN A 315 5.83 -23.70 -28.06
CA ASN A 315 5.23 -24.07 -29.35
C ASN A 315 3.72 -23.86 -29.39
N HIS A 316 3.02 -24.12 -28.28
CA HIS A 316 1.58 -23.94 -28.19
C HIS A 316 1.18 -22.46 -28.24
N VAL A 317 1.88 -21.62 -27.49
CA VAL A 317 1.64 -20.17 -27.48
C VAL A 317 2.13 -19.52 -28.80
N GLY A 318 3.19 -20.07 -29.39
CA GLY A 318 3.81 -19.58 -30.62
C GLY A 318 4.60 -18.27 -30.40
N GLY A 319 5.49 -17.96 -31.34
CA GLY A 319 6.33 -16.75 -31.31
C GLY A 319 7.82 -17.05 -31.13
N ASP A 320 8.64 -16.04 -31.40
CA ASP A 320 10.09 -16.14 -31.24
C ASP A 320 10.49 -16.00 -29.76
N ILE A 321 11.49 -16.78 -29.33
CA ILE A 321 12.08 -16.63 -28.01
C ILE A 321 13.04 -15.43 -28.05
N ILE A 322 12.69 -14.38 -27.33
CA ILE A 322 13.45 -13.12 -27.31
C ILE A 322 13.77 -12.66 -25.89
N SER A 323 14.84 -11.90 -25.73
CA SER A 323 15.09 -11.13 -24.50
C SER A 323 14.32 -9.81 -24.59
N VAL A 324 13.57 -9.47 -23.53
CA VAL A 324 12.73 -8.27 -23.47
C VAL A 324 12.96 -7.56 -22.15
N THR A 325 13.04 -6.23 -22.19
CA THR A 325 13.11 -5.41 -20.99
C THR A 325 11.75 -4.80 -20.69
N ILE A 326 11.22 -5.06 -19.50
CA ILE A 326 9.93 -4.53 -19.05
C ILE A 326 10.12 -3.40 -18.05
N PRO A 327 9.25 -2.36 -18.07
CA PRO A 327 9.26 -1.32 -17.07
C PRO A 327 8.74 -1.86 -15.72
N VAL A 328 9.35 -1.37 -14.65
CA VAL A 328 8.98 -1.59 -13.25
C VAL A 328 8.59 -0.23 -12.65
N MET A 329 7.92 -0.24 -11.49
CA MET A 329 7.59 1.00 -10.77
C MET A 329 8.84 1.83 -10.45
N PHE A 330 8.64 3.14 -10.27
CA PHE A 330 9.71 4.10 -9.95
C PHE A 330 10.81 4.20 -11.03
N GLY A 331 10.46 4.01 -12.30
CA GLY A 331 11.38 4.21 -13.44
C GLY A 331 12.47 3.15 -13.58
N ARG A 332 12.37 2.05 -12.82
CA ARG A 332 13.26 0.90 -12.94
C ARG A 332 12.84 0.02 -14.13
N TYR A 333 13.76 -0.80 -14.63
CA TYR A 333 13.51 -1.77 -15.68
C TYR A 333 14.11 -3.12 -15.29
N ILE A 334 13.47 -4.21 -15.70
CA ILE A 334 14.00 -5.57 -15.54
C ILE A 334 14.05 -6.28 -16.88
N GLU A 335 15.20 -6.87 -17.18
CA GLU A 335 15.40 -7.70 -18.36
C GLU A 335 14.84 -9.11 -18.11
N ILE A 336 14.19 -9.67 -19.13
CA ILE A 336 13.65 -11.01 -19.15
C ILE A 336 14.51 -11.80 -20.16
N PRO A 337 15.45 -12.66 -19.71
CA PRO A 337 16.43 -13.28 -20.59
C PRO A 337 15.83 -14.10 -21.72
N GLN A 338 14.76 -14.84 -21.40
CA GLN A 338 14.02 -15.65 -22.35
C GLN A 338 12.54 -15.45 -22.12
N SER A 339 11.87 -14.88 -23.12
CA SER A 339 10.44 -14.62 -23.11
C SER A 339 9.80 -15.06 -24.41
N CYS A 340 8.56 -15.54 -24.33
CA CYS A 340 7.74 -15.94 -25.47
C CYS A 340 6.26 -15.73 -25.11
N ASN A 341 5.63 -14.70 -25.68
CA ASN A 341 4.17 -14.46 -25.63
C ASN A 341 3.47 -14.77 -24.28
N GLY A 342 3.96 -14.21 -23.18
CA GLY A 342 3.37 -14.41 -21.84
C GLY A 342 3.98 -15.56 -21.04
N VAL A 343 4.99 -16.25 -21.60
CA VAL A 343 5.85 -17.21 -20.92
C VAL A 343 7.24 -16.61 -20.71
N ALA A 344 7.79 -16.73 -19.51
CA ALA A 344 9.16 -16.30 -19.20
C ALA A 344 9.97 -17.42 -18.56
N ARG A 345 11.29 -17.40 -18.78
CA ARG A 345 12.25 -18.34 -18.19
C ARG A 345 13.42 -17.61 -17.56
N PHE A 346 13.81 -18.10 -16.38
CA PHE A 346 14.88 -17.57 -15.57
C PHE A 346 15.67 -18.66 -14.87
N ASP A 347 16.89 -18.35 -14.50
CA ASP A 347 17.65 -19.12 -13.52
C ASP A 347 17.43 -18.54 -12.12
N PHE A 348 17.50 -19.40 -11.10
CA PHE A 348 17.33 -18.99 -9.71
C PHE A 348 18.28 -17.84 -9.32
N GLU A 349 19.54 -17.91 -9.74
CA GLU A 349 20.53 -16.88 -9.42
C GLU A 349 20.16 -15.52 -10.02
N TYR A 350 19.49 -15.50 -11.18
CA TYR A 350 19.04 -14.28 -11.83
C TYR A 350 17.91 -13.60 -11.04
N LEU A 351 16.96 -14.38 -10.51
CA LEU A 351 15.81 -13.84 -9.78
C LEU A 351 16.07 -13.63 -8.30
N CYS A 352 16.98 -14.37 -7.67
CA CYS A 352 17.17 -14.31 -6.21
C CYS A 352 18.59 -13.90 -5.79
N GLY A 353 19.58 -13.98 -6.69
CA GLY A 353 20.96 -13.56 -6.42
C GLY A 353 21.25 -12.08 -6.68
N ARG A 354 20.35 -11.38 -7.38
CA ARG A 354 20.46 -9.94 -7.68
C ARG A 354 19.61 -9.10 -6.73
N PRO A 355 19.87 -7.77 -6.62
CA PRO A 355 19.05 -6.84 -5.85
C PRO A 355 17.73 -6.53 -6.58
N VAL A 356 16.86 -7.54 -6.60
CA VAL A 356 15.47 -7.44 -7.06
C VAL A 356 14.54 -7.61 -5.87
N GLY A 357 13.34 -7.04 -5.95
CA GLY A 357 12.36 -7.06 -4.86
C GLY A 357 10.92 -7.26 -5.35
N ALA A 358 9.96 -7.06 -4.44
CA ALA A 358 8.54 -7.29 -4.71
C ALA A 358 8.02 -6.54 -5.96
N ALA A 359 8.45 -5.30 -6.19
CA ALA A 359 8.05 -4.52 -7.36
C ALA A 359 8.47 -5.20 -8.68
N ASP A 360 9.66 -5.79 -8.74
CA ASP A 360 10.14 -6.53 -9.91
C ASP A 360 9.31 -7.79 -10.15
N TYR A 361 9.05 -8.55 -9.08
CA TYR A 361 8.26 -9.77 -9.17
C TYR A 361 6.82 -9.51 -9.57
N ILE A 362 6.20 -8.44 -9.05
CA ILE A 362 4.88 -7.98 -9.47
C ILE A 362 4.88 -7.60 -10.95
N ALA A 363 5.92 -6.90 -11.43
CA ALA A 363 6.04 -6.56 -12.85
C ALA A 363 6.15 -7.81 -13.72
N ILE A 364 6.95 -8.81 -13.32
CA ILE A 364 7.03 -10.09 -14.02
C ILE A 364 5.66 -10.79 -14.01
N ALA A 365 5.05 -10.93 -12.84
CA ALA A 365 3.79 -11.65 -12.65
C ALA A 365 2.63 -11.04 -13.46
N ARG A 366 2.59 -9.72 -13.61
CA ARG A 366 1.56 -9.04 -14.43
C ARG A 366 1.74 -9.25 -15.93
N ASN A 367 2.98 -9.42 -16.41
CA ASN A 367 3.27 -9.57 -17.83
C ASN A 367 3.33 -11.03 -18.30
N TYR A 368 3.58 -11.97 -17.39
CA TYR A 368 3.81 -13.38 -17.71
C TYR A 368 2.93 -14.31 -16.89
N HIS A 369 2.04 -15.04 -17.57
CA HIS A 369 1.15 -16.02 -16.96
C HIS A 369 1.85 -17.34 -16.62
N THR A 370 2.99 -17.63 -17.24
CA THR A 370 3.74 -18.86 -16.98
C THR A 370 5.22 -18.57 -16.85
N ILE A 371 5.79 -19.03 -15.74
CA ILE A 371 7.16 -18.72 -15.35
C ILE A 371 7.90 -20.02 -15.10
N PHE A 372 9.05 -20.14 -15.75
CA PHE A 372 9.98 -21.24 -15.62
C PHE A 372 11.20 -20.81 -14.81
N ILE A 373 11.54 -21.57 -13.77
CA ILE A 373 12.71 -21.31 -12.92
C ILE A 373 13.59 -22.56 -12.87
N SER A 374 14.81 -22.42 -13.36
CA SER A 374 15.85 -23.46 -13.32
C SER A 374 16.80 -23.30 -12.13
N GLU A 375 17.42 -24.42 -11.76
CA GLU A 375 18.54 -24.49 -10.80
C GLU A 375 18.23 -23.97 -9.40
N ILE A 376 17.03 -24.24 -8.89
CA ILE A 376 16.65 -23.83 -7.53
C ILE A 376 17.43 -24.68 -6.51
N PRO A 377 18.33 -24.09 -5.69
CA PRO A 377 19.11 -24.81 -4.71
C PRO A 377 18.29 -25.10 -3.45
N ALA A 378 18.70 -26.11 -2.68
CA ALA A 378 18.24 -26.29 -1.31
C ALA A 378 18.70 -25.09 -0.47
N MET A 379 17.74 -24.43 0.19
CA MET A 379 17.97 -23.16 0.88
C MET A 379 18.34 -23.43 2.33
N SER A 380 19.61 -23.19 2.63
CA SER A 380 20.14 -23.18 3.99
C SER A 380 20.31 -21.76 4.52
N MET A 381 20.58 -21.60 5.80
CA MET A 381 20.85 -20.31 6.45
C MET A 381 21.97 -19.50 5.77
N LYS A 382 22.89 -20.14 5.04
CA LYS A 382 23.96 -19.46 4.29
C LYS A 382 23.47 -18.63 3.10
N ILE A 383 22.26 -18.91 2.59
CA ILE A 383 21.65 -18.18 1.47
C ILE A 383 20.29 -17.59 1.86
N CYS A 384 20.16 -17.14 3.11
CA CYS A 384 18.89 -16.64 3.65
C CYS A 384 18.30 -15.48 2.84
N ASP A 385 19.12 -14.53 2.36
CA ASP A 385 18.64 -13.42 1.53
C ASP A 385 17.99 -13.90 0.22
N LYS A 386 18.61 -14.91 -0.42
CA LYS A 386 18.06 -15.53 -1.63
C LYS A 386 16.78 -16.29 -1.30
N ALA A 387 16.73 -16.96 -0.15
CA ALA A 387 15.54 -17.67 0.31
C ALA A 387 14.36 -16.72 0.55
N ARG A 388 14.62 -15.57 1.19
CA ARG A 388 13.61 -14.53 1.41
C ARG A 388 13.11 -13.95 0.10
N ARG A 389 14.01 -13.61 -0.83
CA ARG A 389 13.64 -13.15 -2.18
C ARG A 389 12.79 -14.19 -2.91
N PHE A 390 13.12 -15.47 -2.79
CA PHE A 390 12.34 -16.55 -3.38
C PHE A 390 10.94 -16.71 -2.74
N ILE A 391 10.81 -16.55 -1.42
CA ILE A 391 9.49 -16.52 -0.75
C ILE A 391 8.64 -15.37 -1.31
N THR A 392 9.21 -14.16 -1.38
CA THR A 392 8.51 -13.00 -1.94
C THR A 392 8.10 -13.28 -3.38
N LEU A 393 8.97 -13.86 -4.20
CA LEU A 393 8.64 -14.26 -5.57
C LEU A 393 7.45 -15.24 -5.60
N ILE A 394 7.48 -16.33 -4.83
CA ILE A 394 6.37 -17.30 -4.77
C ILE A 394 5.07 -16.60 -4.38
N ASP A 395 5.12 -15.72 -3.39
CA ASP A 395 3.94 -14.99 -2.94
C ASP A 395 3.35 -14.12 -4.07
N GLU A 396 4.18 -13.35 -4.76
CA GLU A 396 3.73 -12.48 -5.85
C GLU A 396 3.21 -13.27 -7.05
N LEU A 397 3.87 -14.38 -7.41
CA LEU A 397 3.38 -15.27 -8.47
C LEU A 397 2.06 -15.93 -8.10
N TYR A 398 1.92 -16.37 -6.85
CA TYR A 398 0.70 -17.00 -6.37
C TYR A 398 -0.46 -16.01 -6.39
N ASN A 399 -0.24 -14.77 -5.91
CA ASN A 399 -1.24 -13.72 -5.80
C ASN A 399 -1.73 -13.23 -7.18
N HIS A 400 -0.86 -13.22 -8.18
CA HIS A 400 -1.21 -12.86 -9.57
C HIS A 400 -1.74 -14.06 -10.38
N HIS A 401 -1.91 -15.22 -9.75
CA HIS A 401 -2.35 -16.45 -10.42
C HIS A 401 -1.44 -16.82 -11.60
N CYS A 402 -0.13 -16.86 -11.38
CA CYS A 402 0.82 -17.35 -12.37
C CYS A 402 1.04 -18.86 -12.25
N ARG A 403 1.21 -19.53 -13.38
CA ARG A 403 1.68 -20.92 -13.43
C ARG A 403 3.20 -20.95 -13.23
N LEU A 404 3.66 -21.71 -12.25
CA LEU A 404 5.08 -21.85 -11.93
C LEU A 404 5.57 -23.25 -12.27
N VAL A 405 6.63 -23.32 -13.08
CA VAL A 405 7.37 -24.55 -13.42
C VAL A 405 8.78 -24.45 -12.85
N CYS A 406 9.16 -25.42 -12.02
CA CYS A 406 10.41 -25.38 -11.25
C CYS A 406 11.29 -26.58 -11.56
N LEU A 407 12.60 -26.36 -11.64
CA LEU A 407 13.61 -27.41 -11.54
C LEU A 407 14.47 -27.16 -10.30
N ALA A 408 14.40 -28.06 -9.33
CA ALA A 408 15.00 -27.90 -8.00
C ALA A 408 15.87 -29.08 -7.57
N THR A 409 16.85 -28.80 -6.70
CA THR A 409 17.77 -29.84 -6.16
C THR A 409 17.15 -30.72 -5.09
N SER A 410 16.11 -30.24 -4.41
CA SER A 410 15.44 -30.93 -3.30
C SER A 410 13.92 -31.00 -3.51
N SER A 411 13.24 -31.77 -2.66
CA SER A 411 11.78 -31.85 -2.66
C SER A 411 11.17 -30.51 -2.20
N ILE A 412 9.87 -30.29 -2.43
CA ILE A 412 9.18 -29.08 -1.97
C ILE A 412 9.23 -28.95 -0.43
N ASP A 413 9.07 -30.07 0.29
CA ASP A 413 9.10 -30.07 1.76
C ASP A 413 10.50 -29.81 2.33
N ASP A 414 11.56 -30.26 1.62
CA ASP A 414 12.96 -30.09 2.04
C ASP A 414 13.64 -28.86 1.40
N LEU A 415 12.87 -27.97 0.76
CA LEU A 415 13.41 -26.82 0.04
C LEU A 415 14.03 -25.78 0.96
N PHE A 416 13.40 -25.54 2.12
CA PHE A 416 13.87 -24.61 3.14
C PHE A 416 14.38 -25.39 4.35
N GLN A 417 15.69 -25.54 4.46
CA GLN A 417 16.35 -26.26 5.56
C GLN A 417 16.78 -25.27 6.64
N GLY A 418 15.91 -25.05 7.63
CA GLY A 418 16.20 -24.27 8.84
C GLY A 418 16.66 -25.19 9.98
N THR A 419 17.90 -25.05 10.44
CA THR A 419 18.36 -25.68 11.69
C THR A 419 17.75 -24.94 12.89
N GLU A 420 17.31 -25.68 13.90
CA GLU A 420 16.62 -25.14 15.10
C GLU A 420 17.49 -24.23 16.00
N GLU A 421 18.72 -23.85 15.65
CA GLU A 421 19.62 -23.06 16.53
C GLU A 421 20.54 -22.06 15.77
N GLY A 422 20.17 -20.76 15.76
CA GLY A 422 21.00 -19.52 15.66
C GLY A 422 22.05 -19.32 14.53
N PRO A 423 22.70 -18.14 14.37
CA PRO A 423 22.67 -16.89 15.14
C PRO A 423 22.28 -15.61 14.35
N LEU A 424 21.96 -14.56 15.13
CA LEU A 424 21.96 -13.10 14.85
C LEU A 424 21.96 -12.65 13.36
N PHE A 425 20.78 -12.31 12.86
CA PHE A 425 20.58 -11.66 11.57
C PHE A 425 21.07 -10.21 11.58
N ASP A 426 21.78 -9.82 10.52
CA ASP A 426 22.18 -8.44 10.26
C ASP A 426 20.96 -7.64 9.80
N LEU A 427 20.32 -6.98 10.78
CA LEU A 427 19.09 -6.19 10.67
C LEU A 427 19.20 -4.99 9.73
N GLU A 428 20.41 -4.64 9.26
CA GLU A 428 20.60 -3.54 8.30
C GLU A 428 20.19 -3.90 6.86
N SER A 429 20.13 -5.19 6.52
CA SER A 429 19.74 -5.67 5.17
C SER A 429 18.22 -5.67 4.91
N PHE A 430 17.40 -5.33 5.92
CA PHE A 430 15.93 -5.28 5.81
C PHE A 430 15.37 -4.03 5.14
N GLN A 431 16.20 -3.07 4.77
CA GLN A 431 15.74 -1.98 3.92
C GLN A 431 15.63 -2.52 2.49
N PHE A 432 14.39 -2.73 2.03
CA PHE A 432 14.07 -2.98 0.62
C PHE A 432 15.11 -2.32 -0.30
N GLU A 433 15.87 -3.12 -1.05
CA GLU A 433 16.78 -2.71 -2.11
C GLU A 433 16.00 -2.14 -3.33
N THR A 434 15.08 -1.23 -3.07
CA THR A 434 14.68 -0.17 -3.99
C THR A 434 15.38 1.11 -3.54
N GLU A 435 16.72 1.04 -3.46
CA GLU A 435 17.57 2.14 -3.05
C GLU A 435 17.98 3.00 -4.26
N ALA A 436 17.28 4.13 -4.40
CA ALA A 436 17.89 5.39 -4.84
C ALA A 436 16.95 6.58 -4.57
N GLU A 437 15.63 6.40 -4.65
CA GLU A 437 14.67 7.54 -4.60
C GLU A 437 13.72 7.54 -3.40
N GLY A 438 13.48 6.39 -2.73
CA GLY A 438 12.52 6.26 -1.62
C GLY A 438 13.04 6.63 -0.23
N THR A 439 14.33 6.89 -0.06
CA THR A 439 14.95 7.07 1.27
C THR A 439 14.51 8.38 1.94
N LYS A 440 14.19 9.41 1.15
CA LYS A 440 13.67 10.69 1.66
C LYS A 440 12.20 10.56 2.10
N LEU A 441 11.40 9.80 1.33
CA LEU A 441 10.01 9.46 1.64
C LEU A 441 9.85 8.77 2.98
N ARG A 442 10.67 7.75 3.20
CA ARG A 442 10.68 7.03 4.46
C ARG A 442 11.07 7.94 5.63
N ARG A 443 12.11 8.77 5.48
CA ARG A 443 12.56 9.68 6.55
C ARG A 443 11.46 10.67 6.97
N ASP A 444 10.74 11.26 6.03
CA ASP A 444 9.76 12.31 6.38
C ASP A 444 8.49 11.72 7.01
N VAL A 445 8.02 10.55 6.57
CA VAL A 445 6.89 9.85 7.25
C VAL A 445 7.28 9.35 8.64
N LEU A 446 8.52 8.88 8.80
CA LEU A 446 9.04 8.52 10.12
C LEU A 446 9.22 9.77 11.01
N ALA A 447 9.55 10.93 10.44
CA ALA A 447 9.59 12.19 11.18
C ALA A 447 8.19 12.68 11.60
N GLU A 448 7.15 12.47 10.77
CA GLU A 448 5.76 12.76 11.10
C GLU A 448 5.24 11.94 12.30
N GLY A 449 5.78 10.74 12.52
CA GLY A 449 5.51 9.90 13.70
C GLY A 449 6.21 10.35 15.01
N ASN A 450 6.93 11.48 15.01
CA ASN A 450 7.65 12.02 16.16
C ASN A 450 8.71 11.05 16.75
N VAL A 451 9.66 10.62 15.91
CA VAL A 451 10.55 9.47 16.21
C VAL A 451 11.99 9.89 16.49
N GLY A 452 12.50 9.46 17.65
CA GLY A 452 13.91 9.17 17.86
C GLY A 452 14.19 7.68 17.61
N LEU A 453 15.30 7.36 16.94
CA LEU A 453 15.76 6.00 16.65
C LEU A 453 16.15 5.27 17.94
N ARG A 454 15.21 4.60 18.61
CA ARG A 454 15.53 3.59 19.63
C ARG A 454 14.54 2.42 19.53
N PRO A 455 14.96 1.24 19.04
CA PRO A 455 14.14 0.04 19.13
C PRO A 455 13.92 -0.35 20.60
N SER A 456 12.72 -0.82 20.93
CA SER A 456 12.44 -1.47 22.21
C SER A 456 13.13 -2.84 22.29
N SER A 457 13.62 -3.21 23.48
CA SER A 457 14.32 -4.47 23.73
C SER A 457 13.50 -5.72 23.41
N SER A 458 12.16 -5.66 23.45
CA SER A 458 11.28 -6.79 23.18
C SER A 458 11.15 -7.15 21.69
N GLY A 459 11.17 -6.17 20.78
CA GLY A 459 11.12 -6.43 19.34
C GLY A 459 12.42 -7.01 18.78
N LEU A 460 13.56 -6.68 19.41
CA LEU A 460 14.81 -7.36 19.13
C LEU A 460 14.69 -8.88 19.42
N VAL A 461 13.98 -9.30 20.47
CA VAL A 461 13.87 -10.73 20.84
C VAL A 461 13.04 -11.55 19.84
N ALA A 462 11.96 -10.99 19.27
CA ALA A 462 11.15 -11.68 18.27
C ALA A 462 11.89 -11.80 16.92
N ILE A 463 12.55 -10.72 16.48
CA ILE A 463 13.39 -10.70 15.28
C ILE A 463 14.59 -11.66 15.42
N LEU A 464 15.12 -11.82 16.63
CA LEU A 464 16.20 -12.77 16.95
C LEU A 464 15.75 -14.24 17.00
N SER A 465 14.44 -14.52 17.04
CA SER A 465 13.92 -15.87 17.27
C SER A 465 13.72 -16.71 16.00
N GLY A 466 13.83 -16.13 14.79
CA GLY A 466 13.63 -16.84 13.52
C GLY A 466 12.19 -17.33 13.27
N GLN A 467 11.23 -17.04 14.17
CA GLN A 467 9.86 -17.54 14.08
C GLN A 467 9.10 -16.98 12.87
N GLU A 468 9.35 -15.73 12.49
CA GLU A 468 8.73 -15.13 11.30
C GLU A 468 9.21 -15.77 10.00
N GLU A 469 10.50 -16.12 9.94
CA GLU A 469 11.08 -16.81 8.79
C GLU A 469 10.51 -18.21 8.64
N MET A 470 10.40 -18.95 9.74
CA MET A 470 9.75 -20.27 9.74
C MET A 470 8.29 -20.21 9.30
N PHE A 471 7.57 -19.16 9.69
CA PHE A 471 6.20 -18.92 9.23
C PHE A 471 6.16 -18.64 7.71
N ALA A 472 7.06 -17.78 7.23
CA ALA A 472 7.18 -17.44 5.82
C ALA A 472 7.55 -18.68 4.96
N PHE A 473 8.47 -19.53 5.43
CA PHE A 473 8.84 -20.79 4.78
C PHE A 473 7.65 -21.75 4.67
N ARG A 474 6.94 -22.00 5.77
CA ARG A 474 5.76 -22.89 5.77
C ARG A 474 4.69 -22.39 4.80
N ARG A 475 4.48 -21.08 4.73
CA ARG A 475 3.55 -20.43 3.78
C ARG A 475 3.98 -20.61 2.33
N ALA A 476 5.25 -20.40 2.03
CA ALA A 476 5.81 -20.58 0.69
C ALA A 476 5.68 -22.05 0.23
N ILE A 477 6.01 -23.01 1.08
CA ILE A 477 5.85 -24.45 0.80
C ILE A 477 4.38 -24.78 0.52
N SER A 478 3.48 -24.33 1.39
CA SER A 478 2.04 -24.54 1.26
C SER A 478 1.49 -23.98 -0.07
N ARG A 479 1.94 -22.78 -0.48
CA ARG A 479 1.62 -22.18 -1.78
C ARG A 479 2.18 -22.98 -2.94
N LEU A 480 3.46 -23.37 -2.89
CA LEU A 480 4.09 -24.15 -3.95
C LEU A 480 3.31 -25.44 -4.20
N ILE A 481 2.91 -26.16 -3.14
CA ILE A 481 2.10 -27.37 -3.23
C ILE A 481 0.77 -27.07 -3.94
N GLU A 482 0.05 -26.03 -3.53
CA GLU A 482 -1.22 -25.65 -4.19
C GLU A 482 -1.02 -25.32 -5.68
N MET A 483 0.06 -24.62 -6.02
CA MET A 483 0.39 -24.26 -7.40
C MET A 483 0.65 -25.46 -8.31
N GLN A 484 0.95 -26.64 -7.74
CA GLN A 484 1.09 -27.90 -8.48
C GLN A 484 -0.25 -28.62 -8.72
N THR A 485 -1.35 -28.14 -8.15
CA THR A 485 -2.66 -28.82 -8.26
C THR A 485 -3.37 -28.47 -9.57
N PRO A 486 -4.11 -29.41 -10.20
CA PRO A 486 -4.91 -29.13 -11.40
C PRO A 486 -5.91 -27.99 -11.22
N LEU A 487 -6.57 -27.94 -10.06
CA LEU A 487 -7.54 -26.88 -9.74
C LEU A 487 -6.90 -25.49 -9.75
N TYR A 488 -5.66 -25.37 -9.26
CA TYR A 488 -4.95 -24.11 -9.32
C TYR A 488 -4.63 -23.71 -10.77
N LEU A 489 -4.13 -24.65 -11.58
CA LEU A 489 -3.80 -24.40 -12.99
C LEU A 489 -5.02 -23.99 -13.82
N GLU A 490 -6.18 -24.56 -13.55
CA GLU A 490 -7.45 -24.13 -14.16
C GLU A 490 -7.80 -22.70 -13.76
N ARG A 491 -7.66 -22.35 -12.47
CA ARG A 491 -7.87 -20.96 -12.00
C ARG A 491 -6.93 -19.97 -12.70
N VAL A 492 -5.66 -20.32 -12.93
CA VAL A 492 -4.71 -19.48 -13.66
C VAL A 492 -5.25 -19.08 -15.04
N GLN A 493 -5.84 -20.03 -15.77
CA GLN A 493 -6.39 -19.77 -17.11
C GLN A 493 -7.56 -18.80 -17.11
N HIS A 494 -8.37 -18.79 -16.04
CA HIS A 494 -9.54 -17.91 -15.92
C HIS A 494 -9.21 -16.54 -15.30
N ALA A 495 -8.28 -16.50 -14.35
CA ALA A 495 -8.02 -15.33 -13.52
C ALA A 495 -6.92 -14.42 -14.07
N HIS A 496 -5.93 -14.96 -14.80
CA HIS A 496 -4.80 -14.16 -15.24
C HIS A 496 -5.18 -13.21 -16.40
N PRO A 497 -4.84 -11.89 -16.33
CA PRO A 497 -5.27 -10.89 -17.32
C PRO A 497 -4.90 -11.21 -18.78
N SER A 498 -3.75 -11.85 -19.00
CA SER A 498 -3.30 -12.21 -20.36
C SER A 498 -4.26 -13.16 -21.09
N PHE A 499 -4.94 -14.05 -20.36
CA PHE A 499 -5.92 -14.97 -20.95
C PHE A 499 -7.29 -14.31 -21.13
N GLN A 500 -7.63 -13.34 -20.26
CA GLN A 500 -8.87 -12.56 -20.41
C GLN A 500 -8.86 -11.67 -21.65
N LEU A 501 -7.69 -11.12 -22.02
CA LEU A 501 -7.50 -10.33 -23.25
C LEU A 501 -7.58 -11.17 -24.54
N GLN A 502 -7.42 -12.50 -24.45
CA GLN A 502 -7.50 -13.43 -25.58
C GLN A 502 -8.87 -14.08 -25.74
N ALA A 503 -9.81 -13.87 -24.80
CA ALA A 503 -11.18 -14.34 -24.97
C ALA A 503 -11.81 -13.61 -26.17
N PRO A 504 -12.27 -14.31 -27.22
CA PRO A 504 -12.93 -13.65 -28.34
C PRO A 504 -14.15 -12.92 -27.79
N ALA A 505 -14.30 -11.65 -28.17
CA ALA A 505 -15.53 -10.91 -27.93
C ALA A 505 -16.68 -11.79 -28.42
N VAL A 506 -17.42 -12.38 -27.47
CA VAL A 506 -18.62 -13.14 -27.79
C VAL A 506 -19.55 -12.14 -28.45
N ALA A 507 -19.68 -12.28 -29.77
CA ALA A 507 -20.58 -11.50 -30.57
C ALA A 507 -21.96 -11.58 -29.92
N SER A 508 -22.42 -10.45 -29.41
CA SER A 508 -23.83 -10.19 -29.15
C SER A 508 -24.56 -10.16 -30.50
N ASN A 509 -24.74 -11.35 -31.08
CA ASN A 509 -25.61 -11.59 -32.22
C ASN A 509 -26.79 -12.43 -31.74
N ASN A 510 -27.96 -11.78 -31.73
CA ASN A 510 -29.30 -12.32 -31.92
C ASN A 510 -29.75 -13.49 -31.03
N ILE A 511 -30.69 -13.23 -30.13
CA ILE A 511 -32.15 -13.49 -30.31
C ILE A 511 -32.93 -12.67 -29.29
#